data_AF-A0A9N8HKM2-F1
#
_entry.id   AF-A0A9N8HKM2-F1
#
_cell.length_a   1.000
_cell.length_b   1.000
_cell.length_c   1.000
_cell.angle_alpha   90.00
_cell.angle_beta   90.00
_cell.angle_gamma   90.00
#
_symmetry.space_group_name_H-M   'P 1'
#
loop_
_entity.id
_entity.type
_entity.pdbx_description
1 polymer ?
#
loop_
_entity_poly.entity_id
_entity_poly.type
_entity_poly.pdbx_seq_one_letter_code
_entity_poly.pdbx_strand_id
1 'polypeptide(L)'
;MSSNGNNAETMIDEPMPVKVSPTGPSKRLSVRSSKFDRGNKGFLDDEEQLLVKYDANGDGKIDAAELFSIAEDLHKEKQKKKGLKKGLGLSLVAIMLLLTMSFGLVWAVVALTKEVAVDSHGHLVDSHTGNVVETRPEASLIHLKADSGVARRFLMRKLQD
;
A
#
# COMPACT_ATOMS: atom_id res chain seq x y z
N MET A 1 -61.64 19.17 -32.96
CA MET A 1 -61.41 17.71 -32.80
C MET A 1 -60.14 17.39 -33.57
N SER A 2 -59.08 16.78 -33.05
CA SER A 2 -58.87 16.11 -31.78
C SER A 2 -57.36 16.03 -31.48
N SER A 3 -57.05 16.08 -30.18
CA SER A 3 -55.81 15.73 -29.48
C SER A 3 -55.06 14.50 -30.02
N ASN A 4 -53.72 14.54 -30.02
CA ASN A 4 -52.83 13.60 -29.29
C ASN A 4 -51.36 13.94 -29.58
N GLY A 5 -50.43 14.10 -28.63
CA GLY A 5 -50.40 13.68 -27.23
C GLY A 5 -49.33 12.61 -26.97
N ASN A 6 -48.07 12.80 -27.43
CA ASN A 6 -46.99 11.83 -27.25
C ASN A 6 -45.71 12.47 -26.69
N ASN A 7 -45.74 12.87 -25.41
CA ASN A 7 -44.51 13.07 -24.62
C ASN A 7 -44.57 12.06 -23.47
N ALA A 8 -44.00 10.87 -23.72
CA ALA A 8 -43.71 9.92 -22.66
C ALA A 8 -42.46 10.40 -21.91
N GLU A 9 -42.64 11.33 -20.98
CA GLU A 9 -41.64 11.60 -19.94
C GLU A 9 -41.57 10.37 -19.04
N THR A 10 -40.49 9.61 -19.20
CA THR A 10 -40.09 8.55 -18.27
C THR A 10 -39.86 9.16 -16.90
N MET A 11 -40.84 9.01 -16.01
CA MET A 11 -40.68 9.07 -14.57
C MET A 11 -39.60 8.05 -14.17
N ILE A 12 -38.39 8.54 -13.95
CA ILE A 12 -37.40 7.83 -13.17
C ILE A 12 -37.87 8.01 -11.72
N ASP A 13 -38.52 6.99 -11.17
CA ASP A 13 -38.70 6.85 -9.72
C ASP A 13 -37.30 6.81 -9.10
N GLU A 14 -36.75 7.98 -8.77
CA GLU A 14 -35.61 8.05 -7.88
C GLU A 14 -36.07 7.43 -6.54
N PRO A 15 -35.38 6.38 -6.05
CA PRO A 15 -35.74 5.79 -4.77
C PRO A 15 -35.64 6.89 -3.71
N MET A 16 -36.75 7.13 -3.01
CA MET A 16 -36.82 8.09 -1.92
C MET A 16 -35.65 7.85 -0.95
N PRO A 17 -34.97 8.91 -0.47
CA PRO A 17 -33.87 8.77 0.47
C PRO A 17 -34.35 8.01 1.71
N VAL A 18 -33.62 6.94 2.04
CA VAL A 18 -33.83 6.12 3.24
C VAL A 18 -33.90 7.04 4.45
N LYS A 19 -35.04 7.05 5.15
CA LYS A 19 -35.20 7.74 6.44
C LYS A 19 -34.27 7.08 7.46
N VAL A 20 -33.06 7.62 7.61
CA VAL A 20 -32.17 7.27 8.71
C VAL A 20 -32.73 7.96 9.95
N SER A 21 -33.48 7.22 10.76
CA SER A 21 -34.01 7.72 12.03
C SER A 21 -32.85 7.88 13.02
N PRO A 22 -32.56 9.10 13.53
CA PRO A 22 -31.45 9.29 14.45
C PRO A 22 -31.85 8.80 15.85
N THR A 23 -31.36 7.63 16.25
CA THR A 23 -31.35 7.16 17.65
C THR A 23 -30.37 8.00 18.47
N GLY A 24 -30.87 9.06 19.12
CA GLY A 24 -30.10 9.87 20.08
C GLY A 24 -30.96 10.94 20.77
N PRO A 25 -30.59 11.39 21.99
CA PRO A 25 -31.37 12.37 22.74
C PRO A 25 -31.52 13.65 21.92
N SER A 26 -32.77 14.08 21.69
CA SER A 26 -33.15 15.20 20.84
C SER A 26 -32.55 16.51 21.35
N LYS A 27 -31.31 16.81 20.95
CA LYS A 27 -30.69 18.10 21.15
C LYS A 27 -31.49 19.09 20.32
N ARG A 28 -32.31 19.90 21.00
CA ARG A 28 -33.18 20.90 20.35
C ARG A 28 -32.33 21.72 19.39
N LEU A 29 -32.80 21.82 18.14
CA LEU A 29 -32.12 22.60 17.11
C LEU A 29 -31.98 24.04 17.57
N SER A 30 -30.83 24.64 17.25
CA SER A 30 -30.65 26.08 17.46
C SER A 30 -31.58 26.86 16.52
N VAL A 31 -31.96 28.09 16.91
CA VAL A 31 -32.82 28.98 16.10
C VAL A 31 -32.22 29.23 14.69
N ARG A 32 -30.89 29.17 14.58
CA ARG A 32 -30.19 29.25 13.32
C ARG A 32 -30.35 27.97 12.50
N SER A 33 -30.15 26.81 13.13
CA SER A 33 -30.29 25.51 12.47
C SER A 33 -31.72 25.24 12.00
N SER A 34 -32.74 25.71 12.73
CA SER A 34 -34.15 25.53 12.34
C SER A 34 -34.51 26.21 11.02
N LYS A 35 -33.74 27.19 10.55
CA LYS A 35 -33.96 27.82 9.23
C LYS A 35 -33.61 26.89 8.06
N PHE A 36 -32.76 25.90 8.30
CA PHE A 36 -32.29 24.95 7.30
C PHE A 36 -32.99 23.59 7.38
N ASP A 37 -33.90 23.40 8.35
CA ASP A 37 -34.71 22.19 8.48
C ASP A 37 -35.79 22.17 7.39
N ARG A 38 -35.46 21.54 6.25
CA ARG A 38 -36.42 21.34 5.18
C ARG A 38 -37.41 20.26 5.60
N GLY A 39 -38.64 20.70 5.90
CA GLY A 39 -39.74 19.82 6.28
C GLY A 39 -40.10 19.84 7.76
N ASN A 40 -39.49 20.73 8.57
CA ASN A 40 -39.79 20.88 10.00
C ASN A 40 -39.70 19.54 10.77
N LYS A 41 -38.72 18.70 10.44
CA LYS A 41 -38.56 17.38 11.05
C LYS A 41 -37.93 17.43 12.44
N GLY A 42 -37.41 18.58 12.86
CA GLY A 42 -36.82 18.81 14.17
C GLY A 42 -35.39 18.29 14.31
N PHE A 43 -34.76 17.87 13.22
CA PHE A 43 -33.35 17.51 13.10
C PHE A 43 -32.83 17.93 11.72
N LEU A 44 -31.51 18.04 11.53
CA LEU A 44 -30.90 18.37 10.23
C LEU A 44 -30.27 17.13 9.62
N ASP A 45 -30.52 16.93 8.32
CA ASP A 45 -29.81 15.94 7.51
C ASP A 45 -28.36 16.39 7.27
N ASP A 46 -27.52 15.49 6.78
CA ASP A 46 -26.08 15.76 6.58
C ASP A 46 -25.86 16.94 5.61
N GLU A 47 -26.69 17.08 4.57
CA GLU A 47 -26.63 18.20 3.64
C GLU A 47 -27.01 19.52 4.31
N GLU A 48 -28.02 19.52 5.17
CA GLU A 48 -28.48 20.71 5.89
C GLU A 48 -27.47 21.13 6.96
N GLN A 49 -26.85 20.17 7.65
CA GLN A 49 -25.75 20.44 8.58
C GLN A 49 -24.55 21.06 7.85
N LEU A 50 -24.26 20.59 6.64
CA LEU A 50 -23.21 21.16 5.81
C LEU A 50 -23.53 22.61 5.43
N LEU A 51 -24.77 22.90 5.02
CA LEU A 51 -25.20 24.26 4.69
C LEU A 51 -25.09 25.20 5.91
N VAL A 52 -25.51 24.76 7.09
CA VAL A 52 -25.36 25.53 8.35
C VAL A 52 -23.90 25.86 8.65
N LYS A 53 -22.98 24.97 8.31
CA LYS A 53 -21.53 25.15 8.53
C LYS A 53 -20.94 26.22 7.61
N TYR A 54 -21.46 26.34 6.38
CA TYR A 54 -20.97 27.30 5.38
C TYR A 54 -21.67 28.66 5.42
N ASP A 55 -22.88 28.72 5.97
CA ASP A 55 -23.58 29.97 6.33
C ASP A 55 -22.77 30.71 7.41
N ALA A 56 -21.89 31.64 7.06
CA ALA A 56 -21.06 32.36 8.02
C ALA A 56 -21.88 33.42 8.77
N ASN A 57 -22.85 34.02 8.09
CA ASN A 57 -23.60 35.17 8.57
C ASN A 57 -24.83 34.78 9.45
N GLY A 58 -25.28 33.52 9.41
CA GLY A 58 -26.40 33.00 10.21
C GLY A 58 -27.78 33.44 9.71
N ASP A 59 -27.88 33.95 8.49
CA ASP A 59 -29.11 34.54 7.97
C ASP A 59 -30.09 33.47 7.46
N GLY A 60 -29.62 32.24 7.22
CA GLY A 60 -30.43 31.14 6.71
C GLY A 60 -30.40 31.00 5.19
N LYS A 61 -29.55 31.75 4.50
CA LYS A 61 -29.34 31.73 3.05
C LYS A 61 -27.85 31.52 2.78
N ILE A 62 -27.55 31.10 1.56
CA ILE A 62 -26.17 31.01 1.08
C ILE A 62 -25.96 32.14 0.09
N ASP A 63 -25.05 33.05 0.42
CA ASP A 63 -24.66 34.13 -0.49
C ASP A 63 -23.58 33.69 -1.49
N ALA A 64 -23.24 34.57 -2.43
CA ALA A 64 -22.26 34.26 -3.48
C ALA A 64 -20.83 34.05 -2.92
N ALA A 65 -20.49 34.67 -1.79
CA ALA A 65 -19.18 34.53 -1.16
C ALA A 65 -19.07 33.20 -0.40
N GLU A 66 -20.14 32.81 0.31
CA GLU A 66 -20.27 31.51 0.96
C GLU A 66 -20.27 30.38 -0.07
N LEU A 67 -20.96 30.55 -1.20
CA LEU A 67 -20.93 29.58 -2.30
C LEU A 67 -19.53 29.42 -2.90
N PHE A 68 -18.75 30.51 -3.00
CA PHE A 68 -17.37 30.44 -3.48
C PHE A 68 -16.50 29.61 -2.52
N SER A 69 -16.67 29.77 -1.21
CA SER A 69 -15.94 28.98 -0.21
C SER A 69 -16.23 27.47 -0.33
N ILE A 70 -17.50 27.12 -0.55
CA ILE A 70 -17.94 25.74 -0.80
C ILE A 70 -17.28 25.19 -2.07
N ALA A 71 -17.29 25.96 -3.15
CA ALA A 71 -16.70 25.56 -4.42
C ALA A 71 -15.17 25.36 -4.31
N GLU A 72 -14.49 26.23 -3.57
CA GLU A 72 -13.04 26.13 -3.33
C GLU A 72 -12.69 24.88 -2.52
N ASP A 73 -13.43 24.59 -1.44
CA ASP A 73 -13.26 23.39 -0.62
C ASP A 73 -13.51 22.12 -1.44
N LEU A 74 -14.58 22.09 -2.24
CA LEU A 74 -14.87 21.00 -3.17
C LEU A 74 -13.74 20.79 -4.18
N HIS A 75 -13.15 21.88 -4.68
CA HIS A 75 -12.04 21.80 -5.62
C HIS A 75 -10.79 21.21 -4.93
N LYS A 76 -10.45 21.70 -3.73
CA LYS A 76 -9.33 21.20 -2.92
C LYS A 76 -9.51 19.73 -2.55
N GLU A 77 -10.71 19.31 -2.14
CA GLU A 77 -10.98 17.91 -1.84
C GLU A 77 -10.86 17.00 -3.06
N LYS A 78 -11.38 17.43 -4.22
CA LYS A 78 -11.26 16.67 -5.46
C LYS A 78 -9.80 16.55 -5.88
N GLN A 79 -8.98 17.58 -5.70
CA GLN A 79 -7.54 17.51 -5.98
C GLN A 79 -6.81 16.55 -5.02
N LYS A 80 -7.10 16.61 -3.73
CA LYS A 80 -6.55 15.66 -2.74
C LYS A 80 -6.91 14.22 -3.08
N LYS A 81 -8.18 13.93 -3.38
CA LYS A 81 -8.66 12.60 -3.78
C LYS A 81 -7.96 12.09 -5.05
N LYS A 82 -7.65 12.96 -6.02
CA LYS A 82 -6.90 12.59 -7.24
C LYS A 82 -5.43 12.27 -6.96
N GLY A 83 -4.77 13.03 -6.11
CA GLY A 83 -3.37 12.77 -5.72
C GLY A 83 -3.21 11.44 -4.98
N LEU A 84 -4.10 11.17 -4.02
CA LEU A 84 -4.09 9.91 -3.27
C LEU A 84 -4.37 8.70 -4.17
N LYS A 85 -5.28 8.79 -5.14
CA LYS A 85 -5.54 7.68 -6.08
C LYS A 85 -4.33 7.35 -6.95
N LYS A 86 -3.57 8.35 -7.41
CA LYS A 86 -2.33 8.14 -8.17
C LYS A 86 -1.23 7.51 -7.31
N GLY A 87 -1.04 8.00 -6.09
CA GLY A 87 -0.06 7.45 -5.15
C GLY A 87 -0.38 6.01 -4.73
N LEU A 88 -1.65 5.73 -4.44
CA LEU A 88 -2.12 4.39 -4.10
C LEU A 88 -1.96 3.42 -5.28
N GLY A 89 -2.30 3.85 -6.50
CA GLY A 89 -2.10 3.04 -7.70
C GLY A 89 -0.62 2.70 -7.94
N LEU A 90 0.28 3.69 -7.81
CA LEU A 90 1.72 3.47 -7.95
C LEU A 90 2.26 2.53 -6.88
N SER A 91 1.83 2.69 -5.63
CA SER A 91 2.22 1.80 -4.52
C SER A 91 1.77 0.36 -4.76
N LEU A 92 0.55 0.16 -5.26
CA LEU A 92 0.01 -1.17 -5.54
C LEU A 92 0.75 -1.86 -6.69
N VAL A 93 1.12 -1.10 -7.72
CA VAL A 93 1.98 -1.60 -8.81
C VAL A 93 3.38 -1.95 -8.30
N ALA A 94 3.98 -1.11 -7.44
CA ALA A 94 5.29 -1.38 -6.88
C ALA A 94 5.32 -2.66 -6.03
N ILE A 95 4.27 -2.90 -5.23
CA ILE A 95 4.12 -4.13 -4.44
C ILE A 95 4.01 -5.35 -5.37
N MET A 96 3.18 -5.28 -6.41
CA MET A 96 3.04 -6.37 -7.38
C MET A 96 4.37 -6.68 -8.08
N LEU A 97 5.11 -5.66 -8.49
CA LEU A 97 6.43 -5.83 -9.08
C LEU A 97 7.40 -6.51 -8.11
N LEU A 98 7.40 -6.10 -6.83
CA LEU A 98 8.24 -6.70 -5.80
C LEU A 98 7.92 -8.18 -5.60
N LEU A 99 6.63 -8.54 -5.57
CA LEU A 99 6.19 -9.93 -5.45
C LEU A 99 6.63 -10.76 -6.66
N THR A 100 6.44 -10.27 -7.89
CA THR A 100 6.87 -11.00 -9.09
C THR A 100 8.38 -11.23 -9.13
N MET A 101 9.17 -10.25 -8.70
CA MET A 101 10.62 -10.35 -8.63
C MET A 101 11.07 -11.37 -7.57
N SER A 102 10.32 -11.48 -6.47
CA SER A 102 10.54 -12.49 -5.43
C SER A 102 10.36 -13.91 -5.99
N PHE A 103 9.29 -14.15 -6.75
CA PHE A 103 9.03 -15.44 -7.39
C PHE A 103 10.08 -15.79 -8.45
N GLY A 104 10.52 -14.82 -9.23
CA GLY A 104 11.60 -15.00 -10.20
C GLY A 104 12.91 -15.48 -9.56
N LEU A 105 13.25 -14.93 -8.39
CA LEU A 105 14.44 -15.33 -7.64
C LEU A 105 14.37 -16.80 -7.19
N VAL A 106 13.21 -17.23 -6.67
CA VAL A 106 13.02 -18.63 -6.23
C VAL A 106 13.20 -19.59 -7.41
N TRP A 107 12.63 -19.26 -8.56
CA TRP A 107 12.78 -20.09 -9.76
C TRP A 107 14.22 -20.16 -10.24
N ALA A 108 14.93 -19.02 -10.23
CA ALA A 108 16.35 -18.97 -10.58
C ALA A 108 17.22 -19.82 -9.65
N VAL A 109 16.96 -19.79 -8.33
CA VAL A 109 17.66 -20.63 -7.36
C VAL A 109 17.40 -22.10 -7.62
N VAL A 110 16.13 -22.49 -7.86
CA VAL A 110 15.78 -23.89 -8.16
C VAL A 110 16.47 -24.37 -9.43
N ALA A 111 16.49 -23.54 -10.48
CA ALA A 111 17.20 -23.85 -11.71
C ALA A 111 18.70 -24.09 -11.46
N LEU A 112 19.33 -23.26 -10.63
CA LEU A 112 20.75 -23.42 -10.26
C LEU A 112 21.00 -24.69 -9.43
N THR A 113 20.11 -25.02 -8.50
CA THR A 113 20.27 -26.22 -7.64
C THR A 113 20.05 -27.55 -8.39
N LYS A 114 19.42 -27.52 -9.56
CA LYS A 114 19.20 -28.74 -10.37
C LYS A 114 20.47 -29.31 -10.99
N GLU A 115 21.59 -28.60 -10.94
CA GLU A 115 22.83 -29.06 -11.56
C GLU A 115 23.56 -30.15 -10.77
N VAL A 116 23.13 -30.44 -9.53
CA VAL A 116 23.73 -31.48 -8.67
C VAL A 116 22.92 -32.78 -8.74
N ALA A 117 23.50 -33.83 -9.31
CA ALA A 117 22.91 -35.17 -9.33
C ALA A 117 23.80 -36.18 -8.58
N VAL A 118 23.18 -37.24 -8.05
CA VAL A 118 23.88 -38.34 -7.38
C VAL A 118 23.81 -39.56 -8.28
N ASP A 119 24.97 -40.12 -8.62
CA ASP A 119 25.03 -41.33 -9.44
C ASP A 119 24.61 -42.59 -8.64
N SER A 120 24.47 -43.73 -9.33
CA SER A 120 24.11 -45.01 -8.70
C SER A 120 25.16 -45.55 -7.72
N HIS A 121 26.35 -44.95 -7.66
CA HIS A 121 27.45 -45.30 -6.78
C HIS A 121 27.58 -44.34 -5.58
N GLY A 122 26.71 -43.32 -5.49
CA GLY A 122 26.69 -42.34 -4.41
C GLY A 122 27.63 -41.15 -4.61
N HIS A 123 28.22 -40.97 -5.80
CA HIS A 123 29.08 -39.83 -6.12
C HIS A 123 28.26 -38.63 -6.63
N LEU A 124 28.67 -37.42 -6.22
CA LEU A 124 28.15 -36.18 -6.76
C LEU A 124 28.70 -36.00 -8.19
N VAL A 125 27.81 -35.92 -9.17
CA VAL A 125 28.14 -35.71 -10.57
C VAL A 125 27.46 -34.44 -11.07
N ASP A 126 28.15 -33.68 -11.92
CA ASP A 126 27.55 -32.58 -12.66
C ASP A 126 26.55 -33.13 -13.68
N SER A 127 25.31 -32.64 -13.62
CA SER A 127 24.19 -33.12 -14.44
C SER A 127 24.38 -32.90 -15.94
N HIS A 128 25.23 -31.95 -16.36
CA HIS A 128 25.46 -31.64 -17.77
C HIS A 128 26.67 -32.36 -18.36
N THR A 129 27.73 -32.52 -17.58
CA THR A 129 28.99 -33.10 -18.08
C THR A 129 29.17 -34.56 -17.69
N GLY A 130 28.42 -35.06 -16.71
CA GLY A 130 28.56 -36.42 -16.16
C GLY A 130 29.89 -36.62 -15.41
N ASN A 131 30.66 -35.56 -15.19
CA ASN A 131 31.92 -35.63 -14.47
C ASN A 131 31.68 -35.66 -12.97
N VAL A 132 32.46 -36.48 -12.28
CA VAL A 132 32.46 -36.54 -10.81
C VAL A 132 33.00 -35.23 -10.27
N VAL A 133 32.27 -34.63 -9.33
CA VAL A 133 32.69 -33.43 -8.62
C VAL A 133 33.77 -33.82 -7.62
N GLU A 134 35.03 -33.77 -8.04
CA GLU A 134 36.17 -34.01 -7.17
C GLU A 134 36.45 -32.77 -6.30
N THR A 135 36.24 -32.86 -4.99
CA THR A 135 36.82 -31.90 -4.05
C THR A 135 38.27 -32.29 -3.80
N ARG A 136 39.21 -31.77 -4.60
CA ARG A 136 40.62 -31.88 -4.25
C ARG A 136 40.85 -31.06 -2.99
N PRO A 137 41.30 -31.66 -1.86
CA PRO A 137 41.80 -30.87 -0.77
C PRO A 137 43.09 -30.21 -1.27
N GLU A 138 43.04 -28.90 -1.55
CA GLU A 138 44.25 -28.10 -1.63
C GLU A 138 44.80 -28.04 -0.20
N ALA A 139 45.54 -29.07 0.19
CA ALA A 139 46.47 -28.97 1.31
C ALA A 139 47.53 -27.97 0.85
N SER A 140 47.26 -26.68 1.06
CA SER A 140 48.28 -25.65 1.03
C SER A 140 49.32 -26.07 2.05
N LEU A 141 50.37 -26.75 1.59
CA LEU A 141 51.55 -27.05 2.38
C LEU A 141 52.05 -25.70 2.87
N ILE A 142 51.71 -25.35 4.12
CA ILE A 142 52.29 -24.20 4.80
C ILE A 142 53.78 -24.50 4.78
N HIS A 143 54.49 -23.78 3.90
CA HIS A 143 55.92 -23.89 3.75
C HIS A 143 56.53 -23.23 4.99
N LEU A 144 56.55 -23.96 6.11
CA LEU A 144 57.25 -23.56 7.33
C LEU A 144 58.73 -23.57 7.01
N LYS A 145 59.24 -22.44 6.52
CA LYS A 145 60.66 -22.17 6.44
C LYS A 145 61.16 -22.15 7.88
N ALA A 146 61.70 -23.29 8.33
CA ALA A 146 62.35 -23.39 9.63
C ALA A 146 63.52 -22.39 9.66
N ASP A 147 63.28 -21.22 10.24
CA ASP A 147 64.33 -20.25 10.48
C ASP A 147 65.26 -20.80 11.57
N SER A 148 66.39 -21.34 11.13
CA SER A 148 67.45 -21.89 11.99
C SER A 148 67.99 -20.89 13.03
N GLY A 149 67.69 -19.59 12.89
CA GLY A 149 68.00 -18.58 13.89
C GLY A 149 67.18 -18.70 15.18
N VAL A 150 65.93 -19.19 15.10
CA VAL A 150 65.05 -19.33 16.27
C VAL A 150 65.43 -20.55 17.09
N ALA A 151 65.79 -21.66 16.44
CA ALA A 151 66.25 -22.88 17.11
C ALA A 151 67.53 -22.65 17.93
N ARG A 152 68.47 -21.85 17.41
CA ARG A 152 69.72 -21.51 18.15
C ARG A 152 69.49 -20.63 19.37
N ARG A 153 68.54 -19.68 19.32
CA ARG A 153 68.20 -18.86 20.49
C ARG A 153 67.54 -19.67 21.61
N PHE A 154 66.72 -20.66 21.25
CA PHE A 154 66.12 -21.56 22.23
C PHE A 154 67.16 -22.47 22.91
N LEU A 155 68.14 -22.98 22.15
CA LEU A 155 69.22 -23.80 22.72
C LEU A 155 70.17 -22.99 23.59
N MET A 156 70.50 -21.75 23.22
CA MET A 156 71.35 -20.87 24.03
C MET A 156 70.70 -20.49 25.37
N ARG A 157 69.37 -20.28 25.38
CA ARG A 157 68.65 -19.97 26.63
C ARG A 157 68.62 -21.16 27.60
N LYS A 158 68.56 -22.39 27.08
CA LYS A 158 68.51 -23.61 27.90
C LYS A 158 69.86 -24.04 28.48
N LEU A 159 70.95 -23.37 28.12
CA LEU A 159 72.30 -23.60 28.65
C LEU A 159 72.70 -22.57 29.71
N GLN A 160 71.81 -21.62 30.04
CA GLN A 160 72.07 -20.53 30.97
C GLN A 160 71.18 -20.56 32.23
N ASP A 161 70.24 -21.50 32.29
CA ASP A 161 69.52 -21.95 33.48
C ASP A 161 70.06 -23.31 33.92
#